data_AF-A0AAJ0DD88-F1
#
_entry.id   AF-A0AAJ0DD88-F1
#
_cell.length_a   1.000
_cell.length_b   1.000
_cell.length_c   1.000
_cell.angle_alpha   90.00
_cell.angle_beta   90.00
_cell.angle_gamma   90.00
#
_symmetry.space_group_name_H-M   'P 1'
#
loop_
_entity.id
_entity.type
_entity.pdbx_description
1 polymer ?
#
loop_
_entity_poly.entity_id
_entity_poly.type
_entity_poly.pdbx_seq_one_letter_code
_entity_poly.pdbx_strand_id
1 'polypeptide(L)'
;MEVKFLLVSASAIRASRAPGKKKAKENLGITVGTELPRRGRCPHYRKSYRWFRFSCCQKVFPCDRCHDEQEDHPNEHANRMLCGYCSREQNYRPEDCGTCHAPLTGKKGSGFWEGGKGTRDPMRMSRKDPRKYKRRPGTKPKT
;
A
#
# COMPACT_ATOMS: atom_id res chain seq x y z
N MET A 1 36.34 -7.25 47.16
CA MET A 1 36.10 -7.00 45.72
C MET A 1 34.90 -6.09 45.64
N GLU A 2 35.12 -4.79 45.46
CA GLU A 2 34.03 -3.82 45.33
C GLU A 2 33.78 -3.58 43.84
N VAL A 3 32.60 -3.94 43.36
CA VAL A 3 32.24 -3.81 41.95
C VAL A 3 31.46 -2.50 41.80
N LYS A 4 32.11 -1.51 41.19
CA LYS A 4 31.56 -0.17 41.01
C LYS A 4 30.74 -0.12 39.73
N PHE A 5 29.42 -0.15 39.86
CA PHE A 5 28.51 -0.03 38.72
C PHE A 5 28.40 1.44 38.30
N LEU A 6 28.88 1.76 37.09
CA LEU A 6 28.68 3.06 36.47
C LEU A 6 27.31 3.11 35.79
N LEU A 7 26.44 4.02 36.28
CA LEU A 7 25.15 4.31 35.67
C LEU A 7 25.36 5.21 34.45
N VAL A 8 25.46 4.62 33.26
CA VAL A 8 25.45 5.38 32.00
C VAL A 8 24.02 5.81 31.70
N SER A 9 23.79 7.13 31.59
CA SER A 9 22.47 7.68 31.28
C SER A 9 22.07 7.41 29.82
N ALA A 10 20.78 7.14 29.58
CA ALA A 10 20.24 6.90 28.24
C ALA A 10 20.48 8.08 27.27
N SER A 11 20.64 9.30 27.80
CA SER A 11 21.00 10.49 27.04
C SER A 11 22.43 10.43 26.48
N ALA A 12 23.39 9.87 27.24
CA ALA A 12 24.77 9.69 26.79
C ALA A 12 24.87 8.65 25.64
N ILE A 13 24.00 7.63 25.65
CA ILE A 13 23.91 6.63 24.56
C ILE A 13 23.34 7.24 23.26
N ARG A 14 22.42 8.20 23.38
CA ARG A 14 21.86 8.90 22.21
C ARG A 14 22.86 9.89 21.59
N ALA A 15 23.63 10.58 22.42
CA ALA A 15 24.63 11.57 21.97
C ALA A 15 25.83 10.94 21.24
N SER A 16 26.14 9.67 21.52
CA SER A 16 27.27 8.93 20.93
C SER A 16 26.95 8.24 19.60
N ARG A 17 25.68 8.24 19.16
CA ARG A 17 25.30 7.75 17.83
C ARG A 17 25.55 8.84 16.79
N ALA A 18 26.67 8.73 16.08
CA ALA A 18 26.90 9.53 14.88
C ALA A 18 25.70 9.41 13.91
N PRO A 19 25.24 10.50 13.29
CA PRO A 19 24.16 10.42 12.32
C PRO A 19 24.60 9.51 11.17
N GLY A 20 23.90 8.39 11.00
CA GLY A 20 24.20 7.44 9.93
C GLY A 20 24.24 8.14 8.58
N LYS A 21 25.26 7.84 7.76
CA LYS A 21 25.37 8.36 6.39
C LYS A 21 24.07 8.05 5.63
N LYS A 22 23.33 9.10 5.23
CA LYS A 22 22.13 8.95 4.41
C LYS A 22 22.56 8.39 3.05
N LYS A 23 22.12 7.17 2.72
CA LYS A 23 22.33 6.62 1.37
C LYS A 23 21.73 7.58 0.33
N ALA A 24 22.46 7.80 -0.76
CA ALA A 24 22.01 8.67 -1.83
C ALA A 24 20.71 8.14 -2.44
N LYS A 25 19.77 9.04 -2.74
CA LYS A 25 18.52 8.68 -3.41
C LYS A 25 18.80 8.49 -4.90
N GLU A 26 18.24 7.43 -5.48
CA GLU A 26 18.23 7.23 -6.93
C GLU A 26 17.54 8.40 -7.65
N ASN A 27 18.11 8.82 -8.79
CA ASN A 27 17.50 9.80 -9.68
C ASN A 27 16.60 9.09 -10.69
N LEU A 28 15.29 9.17 -10.45
CA LEU A 28 14.27 8.51 -11.26
C LEU A 28 13.84 9.31 -12.50
N GLY A 29 14.33 10.55 -12.68
CA GLY A 29 13.87 11.44 -13.75
C GLY A 29 12.40 11.87 -13.62
N ILE A 30 11.80 11.77 -12.43
CA ILE A 30 10.39 12.08 -12.18
C ILE A 30 10.27 13.52 -11.65
N THR A 31 9.31 14.27 -12.19
CA THR A 31 8.99 15.62 -11.73
C THR A 31 7.82 15.59 -10.75
N VAL A 32 7.97 16.29 -9.62
CA VAL A 32 6.86 16.43 -8.66
C VAL A 32 5.72 17.24 -9.30
N GLY A 33 4.49 16.79 -9.12
CA GLY A 33 3.29 17.39 -9.68
C GLY A 33 2.81 16.72 -10.97
N THR A 34 3.63 15.90 -11.62
CA THR A 34 3.23 15.10 -12.78
C THR A 34 2.85 13.69 -12.35
N GLU A 35 2.08 12.99 -13.18
CA GLU A 35 1.77 11.58 -12.95
C GLU A 35 2.99 10.69 -13.22
N LEU A 36 3.06 9.57 -12.49
CA LEU A 36 4.04 8.52 -12.78
C LEU A 36 3.66 7.80 -14.08
N PRO A 37 4.62 7.12 -14.75
CA PRO A 37 4.30 6.24 -15.85
C PRO A 37 3.16 5.28 -15.51
N ARG A 38 2.14 5.23 -16.37
CA ARG A 38 0.91 4.45 -16.16
C ARG A 38 0.19 4.72 -14.82
N ARG A 39 0.39 5.90 -14.22
CA ARG A 39 -0.06 6.28 -12.87
C ARG A 39 0.47 5.37 -11.77
N GLY A 40 1.66 4.83 -11.96
CA GLY A 40 2.32 3.95 -10.98
C GLY A 40 1.85 2.49 -11.02
N ARG A 41 1.01 2.10 -11.99
CA ARG A 41 0.55 0.72 -12.16
C ARG A 41 1.60 -0.15 -12.82
N CYS A 42 1.68 -1.41 -12.37
CA CYS A 42 2.44 -2.46 -13.03
C CYS A 42 1.54 -3.63 -13.47
N PRO A 43 2.08 -4.59 -14.25
CA PRO A 43 1.35 -5.79 -14.66
C PRO A 43 0.86 -6.63 -13.47
N HIS A 44 1.64 -6.69 -12.38
CA HIS A 44 1.29 -7.46 -11.18
C HIS A 44 0.12 -6.84 -10.40
N TYR A 45 0.21 -5.54 -10.12
CA TYR A 45 -0.79 -4.79 -9.33
C TYR A 45 -1.46 -3.70 -10.16
N ARG A 46 -2.37 -4.12 -11.04
CA ARG A 46 -3.12 -3.22 -11.94
C ARG A 46 -4.00 -2.19 -11.23
N LYS A 47 -4.33 -2.42 -9.96
CA LYS A 47 -5.15 -1.53 -9.13
C LYS A 47 -4.32 -0.72 -8.11
N SER A 48 -2.99 -0.82 -8.14
CA SER A 48 -2.11 -0.02 -7.28
C SER A 48 -1.63 1.20 -8.07
N TYR A 49 -1.75 2.38 -7.47
CA TYR A 49 -1.23 3.63 -8.01
C TYR A 49 -0.05 4.13 -7.17
N ARG A 50 0.77 3.20 -6.68
CA ARG A 50 1.84 3.45 -5.71
C ARG A 50 3.13 2.85 -6.22
N TRP A 51 4.21 3.60 -6.09
CA TRP A 51 5.56 3.05 -6.11
C TRP A 51 6.11 3.05 -4.68
N PHE A 52 7.03 2.15 -4.38
CA PHE A 52 7.58 1.95 -3.04
C PHE A 52 9.08 2.18 -3.07
N ARG A 53 9.59 2.91 -2.08
CA ARG A 53 11.03 2.96 -1.82
C ARG A 53 11.37 1.88 -0.80
N PHE A 54 12.00 0.81 -1.28
CA PHE A 54 12.33 -0.34 -0.45
C PHE A 54 13.49 0.00 0.51
N SER A 55 13.39 -0.42 1.77
CA SER A 55 14.40 -0.09 2.79
C SER A 55 15.73 -0.76 2.54
N CYS A 56 15.71 -1.99 2.02
CA CYS A 56 16.87 -2.82 1.74
C CYS A 56 17.88 -2.14 0.79
N CYS A 57 17.41 -1.60 -0.33
CA CYS A 57 18.26 -1.04 -1.39
C CYS A 57 18.04 0.46 -1.66
N GLN A 58 17.04 1.11 -1.06
CA GLN A 58 16.64 2.50 -1.32
C GLN A 58 16.22 2.80 -2.77
N LYS A 59 16.07 1.77 -3.61
CA LYS A 59 15.52 1.87 -4.97
C LYS A 59 14.00 1.95 -4.94
N VAL A 60 13.41 2.37 -6.06
CA VAL A 60 11.97 2.57 -6.17
C VAL A 60 11.36 1.63 -7.19
N PHE A 61 10.36 0.84 -6.77
CA PHE A 61 9.65 -0.08 -7.66
C PHE A 61 8.12 0.02 -7.50
N PRO A 62 7.33 -0.32 -8.53
CA PRO A 62 5.87 -0.31 -8.43
C PRO A 62 5.27 -1.30 -7.42
N CYS A 63 5.95 -2.42 -7.17
CA CYS A 63 5.55 -3.45 -6.23
C CYS A 63 6.73 -4.33 -5.82
N ASP A 64 6.50 -5.21 -4.85
CA ASP A 64 7.41 -6.27 -4.39
C ASP A 64 7.84 -7.19 -5.54
N ARG A 65 6.91 -7.64 -6.38
CA ARG A 65 7.26 -8.51 -7.51
C ARG A 65 8.17 -7.83 -8.53
N CYS A 66 7.95 -6.54 -8.83
CA CYS A 66 8.83 -5.78 -9.71
C CYS A 66 10.23 -5.58 -9.11
N HIS A 67 10.32 -5.54 -7.77
CA HIS A 67 11.60 -5.49 -7.06
C HIS A 67 12.32 -6.83 -7.19
N ASP A 68 11.65 -7.92 -6.85
CA ASP A 68 12.25 -9.27 -6.85
C ASP A 68 12.65 -9.74 -8.26
N GLU A 69 12.04 -9.19 -9.32
CA GLU A 69 12.44 -9.42 -10.71
C GLU A 69 13.75 -8.71 -11.12
N GLN A 70 14.13 -7.64 -10.43
CA GLN A 70 15.30 -6.79 -10.79
C GLN A 70 16.44 -6.86 -9.79
N GLU A 71 16.17 -7.24 -8.54
CA GLU A 71 17.14 -7.28 -7.45
C GLU A 71 17.34 -8.70 -6.92
N ASP A 72 18.60 -9.08 -6.71
CA ASP A 72 18.98 -10.39 -6.17
C ASP A 72 19.09 -10.35 -4.64
N HIS A 73 18.03 -9.89 -3.98
CA HIS A 73 17.91 -9.94 -2.52
C HIS A 73 16.44 -9.94 -2.10
N PRO A 74 16.11 -10.49 -0.92
CA PRO A 74 14.74 -10.41 -0.41
C PRO A 74 14.30 -8.96 -0.23
N ASN A 75 13.03 -8.71 -0.49
CA ASN A 75 12.44 -7.41 -0.20
C ASN A 75 12.26 -7.20 1.31
N GLU A 76 12.44 -5.95 1.74
CA GLU A 76 12.09 -5.49 3.08
C GLU A 76 10.91 -4.50 3.00
N HIS A 77 10.19 -4.33 4.10
CA HIS A 77 9.03 -3.45 4.15
C HIS A 77 9.38 -1.98 3.82
N ALA A 78 8.73 -1.43 2.80
CA ALA A 78 8.90 -0.04 2.38
C ALA A 78 8.08 0.93 3.26
N ASN A 79 8.76 1.68 4.12
CA ASN A 79 8.12 2.73 4.94
C ASN A 79 7.77 4.02 4.16
N ARG A 80 8.23 4.13 2.90
CA ARG A 80 8.02 5.31 2.04
C ARG A 80 7.46 4.88 0.70
N MET A 81 6.59 5.71 0.14
CA MET A 81 5.94 5.47 -1.15
C MET A 81 5.85 6.75 -1.99
N LEU A 82 5.76 6.60 -3.30
CA LEU A 82 5.51 7.69 -4.24
C LEU A 82 4.07 7.58 -4.75
N CYS A 83 3.38 8.71 -4.80
CA CYS A 83 2.04 8.83 -5.36
C CYS A 83 2.06 8.69 -6.88
N GLY A 84 1.25 7.79 -7.44
CA GLY A 84 1.11 7.63 -8.89
C GLY A 84 0.52 8.82 -9.64
N TYR A 85 -0.17 9.73 -8.93
CA TYR A 85 -0.87 10.86 -9.55
C TYR A 85 -0.06 12.17 -9.53
N CYS A 86 0.71 12.41 -8.48
CA CYS A 86 1.47 13.67 -8.32
C CYS A 86 2.96 13.45 -8.08
N SER A 87 3.43 12.21 -8.16
CA SER A 87 4.84 11.82 -8.00
C SER A 87 5.51 12.24 -6.69
N ARG A 88 4.74 12.70 -5.70
CA ARG A 88 5.28 13.05 -4.39
C ARG A 88 5.61 11.82 -3.57
N GLU A 89 6.80 11.87 -2.98
CA GLU A 89 7.27 10.90 -2.01
C GLU A 89 6.73 11.24 -0.61
N GLN A 90 6.17 10.25 0.08
CA GLN A 90 5.51 10.37 1.38
C GLN A 90 5.71 9.10 2.22
N ASN A 91 5.35 9.15 3.50
CA ASN A 91 5.28 7.95 4.33
C ASN A 91 4.23 6.97 3.78
N TYR A 92 4.40 5.70 4.08
CA TYR A 92 3.45 4.67 3.66
C TYR A 92 2.03 5.01 4.16
N ARG A 93 1.11 5.19 3.21
CA ARG A 93 -0.28 5.56 3.45
C ARG A 93 -1.18 4.87 2.41
N PRO A 94 -1.68 3.65 2.68
CA PRO A 94 -2.24 2.79 1.63
C PRO A 94 -3.55 3.30 1.00
N GLU A 95 -4.26 4.19 1.69
CA GLU A 95 -5.61 4.64 1.29
C GLU A 95 -5.55 5.77 0.26
N ASP A 96 -4.93 6.90 0.64
CA ASP A 96 -4.89 8.13 -0.14
C ASP A 96 -3.53 8.83 -0.06
N CYS A 97 -3.28 9.74 -1.00
CA CYS A 97 -2.10 10.61 -0.96
C CYS A 97 -2.31 11.78 0.01
N GLY A 98 -1.36 12.01 0.93
CA GLY A 98 -1.41 13.13 1.87
C GLY A 98 -1.22 14.52 1.26
N THR A 99 -1.00 14.64 -0.06
CA THR A 99 -0.90 15.93 -0.75
C THR A 99 -2.02 16.17 -1.75
N CYS A 100 -2.30 15.21 -2.64
CA CYS A 100 -3.35 15.37 -3.65
C CYS A 100 -4.66 14.64 -3.32
N HIS A 101 -4.69 13.88 -2.21
CA HIS A 101 -5.87 13.14 -1.73
C HIS A 101 -6.44 12.11 -2.71
N ALA A 102 -5.72 11.80 -3.79
CA ALA A 102 -6.13 10.80 -4.74
C ALA A 102 -6.11 9.39 -4.11
N PRO A 103 -7.10 8.52 -4.41
CA PRO A 103 -7.12 7.15 -3.92
C PRO A 103 -6.00 6.33 -4.56
N LEU A 104 -5.14 5.75 -3.73
CA LEU A 104 -3.92 5.06 -4.19
C LEU A 104 -4.12 3.56 -4.43
N THR A 105 -5.26 3.04 -3.99
CA THR A 105 -5.70 1.67 -4.24
C THR A 105 -7.06 1.70 -4.93
N GLY A 106 -7.18 1.00 -6.05
CA GLY A 106 -8.44 0.86 -6.77
C GLY A 106 -9.50 0.18 -5.92
N LYS A 107 -10.75 0.61 -6.06
CA LYS A 107 -11.89 0.04 -5.32
C LYS A 107 -11.88 -1.48 -5.44
N LYS A 108 -11.96 -2.18 -4.30
CA LYS A 108 -12.35 -3.60 -4.28
C LYS A 108 -13.68 -3.67 -5.02
N GLY A 109 -13.81 -4.63 -5.94
CA GLY A 109 -15.00 -4.72 -6.79
C GLY A 109 -16.25 -4.64 -5.91
N SER A 110 -17.26 -3.90 -6.35
CA SER A 110 -18.55 -3.93 -5.68
C SER A 110 -19.02 -5.37 -5.70
N GLY A 111 -18.86 -6.07 -4.58
CA GLY A 111 -19.21 -7.47 -4.46
C GLY A 111 -20.70 -7.60 -4.72
N PHE A 112 -21.06 -7.90 -5.97
CA PHE A 112 -22.28 -8.64 -6.21
C PHE A 112 -22.11 -10.08 -5.71
N TRP A 113 -20.87 -10.55 -5.49
CA TRP A 113 -20.56 -11.83 -4.88
C TRP A 113 -19.24 -11.71 -4.11
N GLU A 114 -19.26 -12.07 -2.83
CA GLU A 114 -18.05 -12.31 -2.04
C GLU A 114 -17.89 -13.84 -1.92
N GLY A 115 -16.79 -14.39 -2.41
CA GLY A 115 -16.44 -15.80 -2.26
C GLY A 115 -17.39 -16.85 -2.87
N GLY A 116 -18.21 -16.50 -3.86
CA GLY A 116 -19.19 -17.44 -4.44
C GLY A 116 -20.44 -17.69 -3.57
N LYS A 117 -20.58 -16.99 -2.44
CA LYS A 117 -21.76 -17.01 -1.57
C LYS A 117 -22.33 -15.60 -1.45
N GLY A 118 -22.93 -15.10 -2.53
CA GLY A 118 -23.58 -13.80 -2.54
C GLY A 118 -24.76 -13.78 -1.58
N THR A 119 -24.70 -12.93 -0.56
CA THR A 119 -25.89 -12.59 0.21
C THR A 119 -26.79 -11.77 -0.69
N ARG A 120 -27.91 -12.36 -1.09
CA ARG A 120 -28.98 -11.73 -1.86
C ARG A 120 -29.69 -10.67 -1.02
N ASP A 121 -29.02 -9.53 -0.81
CA ASP A 121 -29.51 -8.35 -0.11
C ASP A 121 -30.26 -7.44 -1.12
N PRO A 122 -31.60 -7.36 -1.05
CA PRO A 122 -32.38 -6.55 -1.97
C PRO A 122 -32.00 -5.06 -1.96
N MET A 123 -31.44 -4.53 -0.87
CA MET A 123 -31.08 -3.11 -0.77
C MET A 123 -29.86 -2.77 -1.64
N ARG A 124 -28.93 -3.71 -1.76
CA ARG A 124 -27.66 -3.54 -2.50
C ARG A 124 -27.73 -4.08 -3.94
N MET A 125 -28.80 -4.81 -4.28
CA MET A 125 -29.02 -5.32 -5.63
C MET A 125 -29.53 -4.24 -6.57
N SER A 126 -28.98 -4.24 -7.79
CA SER A 126 -29.51 -3.43 -8.90
C SER A 126 -31.00 -3.71 -9.08
N ARG A 127 -31.78 -2.65 -9.34
CA ARG A 127 -33.22 -2.78 -9.67
C ARG A 127 -33.44 -3.63 -10.93
N LYS A 128 -32.45 -3.67 -11.83
CA LYS A 128 -32.49 -4.46 -13.08
C LYS A 128 -32.05 -5.92 -12.88
N ASP A 129 -31.59 -6.30 -11.69
CA ASP A 129 -31.17 -7.67 -11.45
C ASP A 129 -32.40 -8.59 -11.34
N PRO A 130 -32.57 -9.58 -12.23
CA PRO A 130 -33.74 -10.45 -12.22
C PRO A 130 -33.79 -11.35 -10.97
N ARG A 131 -32.68 -11.50 -10.26
CA ARG A 131 -32.57 -12.20 -8.97
C ARG A 131 -32.77 -11.24 -7.80
N LYS A 132 -33.26 -10.01 -7.97
CA LYS A 132 -33.62 -9.18 -6.82
C LYS A 132 -34.92 -9.67 -6.20
N TYR A 133 -35.96 -9.78 -7.01
CA TYR A 133 -37.33 -10.06 -6.56
C TYR A 133 -37.78 -11.53 -6.65
N LYS A 134 -36.99 -12.43 -7.25
CA LYS A 134 -37.29 -13.88 -7.21
C LYS A 134 -37.31 -14.42 -5.75
N ARG A 135 -38.04 -15.48 -5.45
CA ARG A 135 -37.93 -16.10 -4.11
C ARG A 135 -36.58 -16.83 -3.96
N ARG A 136 -36.08 -16.95 -2.73
CA ARG A 136 -34.94 -17.82 -2.43
C ARG A 136 -35.45 -19.28 -2.47
N PRO A 137 -34.76 -20.22 -3.11
CA PRO A 137 -35.10 -21.64 -2.99
C PRO A 137 -35.05 -22.05 -1.52
N GLY A 138 -36.08 -22.71 -1.00
CA GLY A 138 -36.12 -23.24 0.37
C GLY A 138 -36.78 -22.38 1.45
N THR A 139 -37.23 -21.15 1.16
CA THR A 139 -38.05 -20.39 2.13
C THR A 139 -39.51 -20.84 2.04
N LYS A 140 -40.01 -21.56 3.06
CA LYS A 140 -41.43 -21.91 3.19
C LYS A 140 -42.29 -20.62 3.29
N PRO A 141 -43.51 -20.61 2.73
CA PRO A 141 -44.43 -19.49 2.95
C PRO A 141 -44.69 -19.34 4.44
N LYS A 142 -44.63 -18.10 4.95
CA LYS A 142 -45.19 -17.81 6.27
C LYS A 142 -46.70 -17.81 6.10
N THR A 143 -47.36 -18.74 6.77
CA THR A 143 -48.80 -18.72 7.06
C THR A 143 -49.14 -17.48 7.89
#